data_AF-A0A6P0JS33-F1
#
_entry.id   AF-A0A6P0JS33-F1
#
_cell.length_a   1.000
_cell.length_b   1.000
_cell.length_c   1.000
_cell.angle_alpha   90.00
_cell.angle_beta   90.00
_cell.angle_gamma   90.00
#
_symmetry.space_group_name_H-M   'P 1'
#
loop_
_entity.id
_entity.type
_entity.pdbx_description
1 polymer ?
#
loop_
_entity_poly.entity_id
_entity_poly.type
_entity_poly.pdbx_seq_one_letter_code
_entity_poly.pdbx_strand_id
1 'polypeptide(L)'
;SVANVIVGHGTHVAGTIAQSTNNNYGVAGIAHNAKIMPIKVLGQGGGGTVSDIAEGIRFAADNGADVINLSLGGSGESKLMEEAVNYAYDKGVAVIAAAGNENRNSASYPARYPKVLSVSALDAAQNKAPYSNFGAGVDISAPGGSDNGKIIQHTIDPRTGEAVFAGYQGTSMASPHVAGVAALIKAVGISEPEQVYDILQKSSRPVEEDTLNHYGSGQLDANSAVKLALKGQITVRDFFRWLRDSGYLNPRFWIDGGVVALLPKLAMVIGSYLLAWFLRNYFPFGWSWTLSSGLVAGSSGLFFLQGFYIFDLPQVPFRVLGSSIPELGNAIHGGSALNPLFASILIPGVLIILLLGHPQWKWLAIGTALGVSSCLAVNAVISPEVWGLGDGIIARSFLLVNAVLCFGLAKLVTRDETPAREV
;
A
#
# COMPACT_ATOMS: atom_id res chain seq x y z
N SER A 1 -23.28 37.41 10.67
CA SER A 1 -23.46 36.95 9.28
C SER A 1 -23.24 35.43 9.12
N VAL A 2 -23.41 34.62 10.17
CA VAL A 2 -23.07 33.17 10.18
C VAL A 2 -24.16 32.30 9.51
N ALA A 3 -25.36 32.85 9.29
CA ALA A 3 -26.49 32.13 8.71
C ALA A 3 -26.38 31.83 7.20
N ASN A 4 -25.43 32.45 6.48
CA ASN A 4 -25.30 32.26 5.03
C ASN A 4 -24.23 31.24 4.61
N VAL A 5 -23.47 30.61 5.52
CA VAL A 5 -22.36 29.68 5.13
C VAL A 5 -22.86 28.27 4.74
N ILE A 6 -24.17 28.02 4.84
CA ILE A 6 -24.70 26.65 4.93
C ILE A 6 -25.32 26.17 3.62
N VAL A 7 -25.84 27.10 2.81
CA VAL A 7 -26.13 26.84 1.41
C VAL A 7 -24.79 26.71 0.70
N GLY A 8 -24.44 25.49 0.27
CA GLY A 8 -23.18 25.18 -0.39
C GLY A 8 -22.18 24.37 0.45
N HIS A 9 -22.25 24.38 1.79
CA HIS A 9 -21.31 23.62 2.63
C HIS A 9 -21.25 22.12 2.26
N GLY A 10 -22.42 21.47 2.17
CA GLY A 10 -22.50 20.06 1.78
C GLY A 10 -21.98 19.81 0.35
N THR A 11 -22.23 20.73 -0.58
CA THR A 11 -21.73 20.66 -1.96
C THR A 11 -20.21 20.77 -1.99
N HIS A 12 -19.63 21.71 -1.25
CA HIS A 12 -18.19 21.88 -1.14
C HIS A 12 -17.52 20.64 -0.53
N VAL A 13 -18.10 20.06 0.52
CA VAL A 13 -17.62 18.83 1.15
C VAL A 13 -17.68 17.65 0.18
N ALA A 14 -18.81 17.47 -0.52
CA ALA A 14 -18.97 16.43 -1.53
C ALA A 14 -17.98 16.61 -2.70
N GLY A 15 -17.70 17.86 -3.09
CA GLY A 15 -16.72 18.21 -4.12
C GLY A 15 -15.30 17.76 -3.72
N THR A 16 -14.88 18.04 -2.48
CA THR A 16 -13.59 17.55 -1.96
C THR A 16 -13.46 16.03 -2.09
N ILE A 17 -14.54 15.28 -1.85
CA ILE A 17 -14.53 13.82 -1.96
C ILE A 17 -14.50 13.37 -3.42
N ALA A 18 -15.44 13.81 -4.26
CA ALA A 18 -15.67 13.18 -5.56
C ALA A 18 -16.04 14.16 -6.69
N GLN A 19 -15.52 15.38 -6.68
CA GLN A 19 -15.69 16.29 -7.82
C GLN A 19 -15.15 15.66 -9.13
N SER A 20 -15.90 15.87 -10.21
CA SER A 20 -15.49 15.46 -11.56
C SER A 20 -14.11 16.01 -11.90
N THR A 21 -13.23 15.13 -12.37
CA THR A 21 -11.81 15.40 -12.60
C THR A 21 -11.44 15.05 -14.05
N ASN A 22 -10.33 15.57 -14.59
CA ASN A 22 -9.83 15.36 -15.96
C ASN A 22 -10.69 15.97 -17.09
N ASN A 23 -11.37 17.08 -16.81
CA ASN A 23 -12.17 17.84 -17.78
C ASN A 23 -11.53 19.20 -18.15
N ASN A 24 -10.27 19.44 -17.78
CA ASN A 24 -9.55 20.70 -17.94
C ASN A 24 -10.27 21.93 -17.32
N TYR A 25 -11.10 21.71 -16.30
CA TYR A 25 -11.91 22.76 -15.69
C TYR A 25 -11.90 22.68 -14.16
N GLY A 26 -11.57 23.79 -13.51
CA GLY A 26 -11.71 23.94 -12.06
C GLY A 26 -10.71 23.11 -11.25
N VAL A 27 -11.24 22.30 -10.34
CA VAL A 27 -10.48 21.54 -9.34
C VAL A 27 -10.88 20.05 -9.33
N ALA A 28 -10.20 19.23 -8.52
CA ALA A 28 -10.37 17.78 -8.50
C ALA A 28 -10.91 17.27 -7.15
N GLY A 29 -11.64 16.16 -7.20
CA GLY A 29 -12.00 15.37 -6.02
C GLY A 29 -10.97 14.27 -5.75
N ILE A 30 -10.80 13.91 -4.48
CA ILE A 30 -9.83 12.86 -4.07
C ILE A 30 -10.18 11.49 -4.67
N ALA A 31 -11.45 11.10 -4.55
CA ALA A 31 -12.01 9.86 -5.09
C ALA A 31 -13.04 10.21 -6.18
N HIS A 32 -12.58 10.82 -7.27
CA HIS A 32 -13.43 11.38 -8.35
C HIS A 32 -14.38 10.38 -9.05
N ASN A 33 -14.22 9.07 -8.84
CA ASN A 33 -15.12 8.03 -9.35
C ASN A 33 -16.06 7.45 -8.27
N ALA A 34 -15.98 7.95 -7.03
CA ALA A 34 -16.88 7.54 -5.95
C ALA A 34 -18.29 8.07 -6.20
N LYS A 35 -19.29 7.31 -5.76
CA LYS A 35 -20.70 7.74 -5.77
C LYS A 35 -20.98 8.50 -4.48
N ILE A 36 -21.66 9.64 -4.58
CA ILE A 36 -22.05 10.45 -3.42
C ILE A 36 -23.51 10.17 -3.07
N MET A 37 -23.77 9.89 -1.79
CA MET A 37 -25.11 9.81 -1.19
C MET A 37 -25.35 11.03 -0.30
N PRO A 38 -25.97 12.11 -0.80
CA PRO A 38 -26.20 13.30 -0.02
C PRO A 38 -27.36 13.08 0.98
N ILE A 39 -27.07 13.20 2.28
CA ILE A 39 -28.08 13.12 3.34
C ILE A 39 -28.05 14.44 4.10
N LYS A 40 -29.16 15.19 4.01
CA LYS A 40 -29.28 16.50 4.63
C LYS A 40 -29.87 16.37 6.03
N VAL A 41 -29.02 16.52 7.05
CA VAL A 41 -29.39 16.44 8.47
C VAL A 41 -29.34 17.79 9.20
N LEU A 42 -28.87 18.84 8.53
CA LEU A 42 -28.80 20.21 9.08
C LEU A 42 -29.72 21.14 8.31
N GLY A 43 -30.43 21.99 9.04
CA GLY A 43 -31.30 23.04 8.49
C GLY A 43 -30.52 24.24 7.95
N GLN A 44 -31.23 25.24 7.40
CA GLN A 44 -30.61 26.46 6.86
C GLN A 44 -29.80 27.25 7.90
N GLY A 45 -30.16 27.16 9.19
CA GLY A 45 -29.41 27.78 10.29
C GLY A 45 -28.21 26.97 10.80
N GLY A 46 -27.95 25.78 10.24
CA GLY A 46 -26.76 24.97 10.58
C GLY A 46 -26.90 24.06 11.77
N GLY A 47 -28.01 24.19 12.50
CA GLY A 47 -28.42 23.23 13.50
C GLY A 47 -29.12 22.03 12.85
N GLY A 48 -28.93 20.88 13.46
CA GLY A 48 -29.73 19.67 13.28
C GLY A 48 -29.94 19.03 14.64
N THR A 49 -30.96 18.19 14.76
CA THR A 49 -31.15 17.44 16.01
C THR A 49 -30.26 16.22 16.03
N VAL A 50 -29.90 15.74 17.22
CA VAL A 50 -29.13 14.50 17.35
C VAL A 50 -29.90 13.31 16.74
N SER A 51 -31.23 13.32 16.82
CA SER A 51 -32.10 12.34 16.15
C SER A 51 -31.95 12.36 14.64
N ASP A 52 -31.99 13.53 13.99
CA ASP A 52 -31.87 13.62 12.52
C ASP A 52 -30.52 13.10 12.03
N ILE A 53 -29.44 13.43 12.77
CA ILE A 53 -28.09 12.98 12.44
C ILE A 53 -27.96 11.47 12.66
N ALA A 54 -28.45 10.94 13.79
CA ALA A 54 -28.43 9.52 14.09
C ALA A 54 -29.23 8.70 13.06
N GLU A 55 -30.41 9.17 12.68
CA GLU A 55 -31.22 8.56 11.61
C GLU A 55 -30.50 8.63 10.26
N GLY A 56 -29.87 9.76 9.93
CA GLY A 56 -29.07 9.91 8.72
C GLY A 56 -27.89 8.92 8.64
N ILE A 57 -27.20 8.69 9.76
CA ILE A 57 -26.11 7.71 9.86
C ILE A 57 -26.65 6.29 9.59
N ARG A 58 -27.77 5.92 10.22
CA ARG A 58 -28.39 4.60 10.02
C ARG A 58 -28.88 4.43 8.59
N PHE A 59 -29.54 5.44 8.04
CA PHE A 59 -30.00 5.45 6.65
C PHE A 59 -28.84 5.25 5.68
N ALA A 60 -27.71 5.94 5.87
CA ALA A 60 -26.52 5.75 5.05
C ALA A 60 -26.02 4.31 5.09
N ALA A 61 -25.90 3.74 6.29
CA ALA A 61 -25.46 2.37 6.47
C ALA A 61 -26.43 1.34 5.86
N ASP A 62 -27.73 1.59 5.94
CA ASP A 62 -28.77 0.72 5.37
C ASP A 62 -28.83 0.79 3.84
N ASN A 63 -28.43 1.92 3.25
CA ASN A 63 -28.45 2.15 1.81
C ASN A 63 -27.09 1.89 1.13
N GLY A 64 -26.18 1.18 1.81
CA GLY A 64 -24.93 0.72 1.21
C GLY A 64 -23.83 1.77 1.11
N ALA A 65 -23.79 2.75 2.03
CA ALA A 65 -22.65 3.64 2.13
C ALA A 65 -21.40 2.89 2.59
N ASP A 66 -20.30 3.01 1.86
CA ASP A 66 -19.00 2.44 2.25
C ASP A 66 -18.29 3.29 3.32
N VAL A 67 -18.44 4.61 3.21
CA VAL A 67 -17.81 5.64 4.05
C VAL A 67 -18.84 6.73 4.34
N ILE A 68 -18.95 7.15 5.60
CA ILE A 68 -19.77 8.28 6.04
C ILE A 68 -18.84 9.41 6.49
N ASN A 69 -19.02 10.59 5.90
CA ASN A 69 -18.31 11.81 6.29
C ASN A 69 -19.24 12.75 7.08
N LEU A 70 -18.89 13.03 8.33
CA LEU A 70 -19.62 13.92 9.23
C LEU A 70 -18.80 15.20 9.45
N SER A 71 -18.90 16.13 8.49
CA SER A 71 -18.35 17.48 8.59
C SER A 71 -19.22 18.39 9.49
N LEU A 72 -19.56 17.89 10.67
CA LEU A 72 -20.40 18.52 11.69
C LEU A 72 -19.85 18.21 13.09
N GLY A 73 -20.22 18.99 14.09
CA GLY A 73 -19.79 18.77 15.46
C GLY A 73 -20.66 19.50 16.48
N GLY A 74 -20.69 18.98 17.71
CA GLY A 74 -21.42 19.54 18.83
C GLY A 74 -20.71 19.26 20.16
N SER A 75 -21.13 19.98 21.21
CA SER A 75 -20.47 19.98 22.51
C SER A 75 -20.96 18.91 23.49
N GLY A 76 -21.74 17.92 23.05
CA GLY A 76 -22.37 16.93 23.92
C GLY A 76 -22.26 15.51 23.39
N GLU A 77 -21.88 14.59 24.29
CA GLU A 77 -22.04 13.16 24.09
C GLU A 77 -23.54 12.81 24.05
N SER A 78 -23.90 11.88 23.19
CA SER A 78 -25.26 11.36 23.08
C SER A 78 -25.21 9.88 22.77
N LYS A 79 -25.78 9.09 23.66
CA LYS A 79 -25.90 7.65 23.50
C LYS A 79 -26.61 7.28 22.19
N LEU A 80 -27.62 8.04 21.77
CA LEU A 80 -28.32 7.82 20.50
C LEU A 80 -27.38 7.97 19.29
N MET A 81 -26.49 8.97 19.33
CA MET A 81 -25.51 9.18 18.27
C MET A 81 -24.45 8.08 18.27
N GLU A 82 -23.96 7.71 19.46
CA GLU A 82 -22.99 6.64 19.62
C GLU A 82 -23.54 5.30 19.11
N GLU A 83 -24.78 4.95 19.47
CA GLU A 83 -25.46 3.75 18.96
C GLU A 83 -25.60 3.75 17.44
N ALA A 84 -25.89 4.90 16.83
CA ALA A 84 -25.97 5.02 15.37
C ALA A 84 -24.59 4.87 14.69
N VAL A 85 -23.54 5.46 15.27
CA VAL A 85 -22.16 5.28 14.82
C VAL A 85 -21.75 3.81 14.93
N ASN A 86 -22.01 3.18 16.09
CA ASN A 86 -21.69 1.79 16.32
C ASN A 86 -22.41 0.88 15.32
N TYR A 87 -23.70 1.15 15.05
CA TYR A 87 -24.47 0.44 14.04
C TYR A 87 -23.86 0.54 12.64
N ALA A 88 -23.43 1.74 12.22
CA ALA A 88 -22.77 1.91 10.93
C ALA A 88 -21.42 1.18 10.88
N TYR A 89 -20.61 1.31 11.92
CA TYR A 89 -19.32 0.63 12.02
C TYR A 89 -19.46 -0.90 11.99
N ASP A 90 -20.43 -1.46 12.73
CA ASP A 90 -20.68 -2.90 12.79
C ASP A 90 -21.25 -3.45 11.47
N LYS A 91 -21.81 -2.58 10.61
CA LYS A 91 -22.14 -2.88 9.21
C LYS A 91 -20.97 -2.76 8.25
N GLY A 92 -19.77 -2.51 8.77
CA GLY A 92 -18.55 -2.33 7.99
C GLY A 92 -18.39 -0.93 7.41
N VAL A 93 -19.16 0.07 7.83
CA VAL A 93 -19.08 1.44 7.28
C VAL A 93 -18.04 2.26 8.04
N ALA A 94 -17.09 2.86 7.32
CA ALA A 94 -16.09 3.74 7.94
C ALA A 94 -16.71 5.12 8.21
N VAL A 95 -16.70 5.58 9.46
CA VAL A 95 -17.25 6.87 9.88
C VAL A 95 -16.10 7.83 10.17
N ILE A 96 -16.07 8.95 9.47
CA ILE A 96 -15.01 9.97 9.56
C ILE A 96 -15.67 11.29 9.91
N ALA A 97 -15.12 12.03 10.88
CA ALA A 97 -15.73 13.26 11.36
C ALA A 97 -14.72 14.38 11.62
N ALA A 98 -15.21 15.61 11.58
CA ALA A 98 -14.43 16.82 11.84
C ALA A 98 -14.17 17.02 13.34
N ALA A 99 -12.93 17.27 13.73
CA ALA A 99 -12.57 17.45 15.14
C ALA A 99 -13.16 18.72 15.81
N GLY A 100 -13.57 19.72 15.02
CA GLY A 100 -14.14 21.00 15.49
C GLY A 100 -13.21 22.20 15.30
N ASN A 101 -13.75 23.41 15.43
CA ASN A 101 -13.13 24.67 15.01
C ASN A 101 -12.99 25.70 16.15
N GLU A 102 -12.86 25.24 17.40
CA GLU A 102 -12.84 26.08 18.60
C GLU A 102 -11.45 26.23 19.23
N ASN A 103 -10.40 25.69 18.59
CA ASN A 103 -9.03 25.60 19.12
C ASN A 103 -8.97 25.01 20.55
N ARG A 104 -9.76 23.96 20.79
CA ARG A 104 -9.82 23.26 22.09
C ARG A 104 -8.93 22.03 22.09
N ASN A 105 -8.38 21.70 23.27
CA ASN A 105 -7.61 20.49 23.55
C ASN A 105 -8.51 19.23 23.71
N SER A 106 -9.53 19.11 22.86
CA SER A 106 -10.34 17.90 22.72
C SER A 106 -11.15 17.98 21.42
N ALA A 107 -11.31 16.85 20.73
CA ALA A 107 -12.24 16.73 19.62
C ALA A 107 -13.71 16.86 20.07
N SER A 108 -14.55 17.44 19.21
CA SER A 108 -15.99 17.54 19.39
C SER A 108 -16.70 16.21 19.09
N TYR A 109 -17.93 16.03 19.56
CA TYR A 109 -18.75 14.89 19.16
C TYR A 109 -19.43 15.18 17.81
N PRO A 110 -19.54 14.21 16.89
CA PRO A 110 -19.29 12.77 17.06
C PRO A 110 -17.84 12.32 16.84
N ALA A 111 -16.91 13.21 16.46
CA ALA A 111 -15.53 12.81 16.15
C ALA A 111 -14.81 12.14 17.32
N ARG A 112 -15.16 12.48 18.56
CA ARG A 112 -14.57 11.88 19.76
C ARG A 112 -15.00 10.43 20.06
N TYR A 113 -16.01 9.87 19.38
CA TYR A 113 -16.42 8.49 19.64
C TYR A 113 -15.36 7.49 19.19
N PRO A 114 -15.12 6.39 19.94
CA PRO A 114 -14.05 5.43 19.62
C PRO A 114 -14.11 4.79 18.22
N LYS A 115 -15.31 4.65 17.64
CA LYS A 115 -15.52 4.05 16.30
C LYS A 115 -15.56 5.09 15.16
N VAL A 116 -15.22 6.35 15.45
CA VAL A 116 -15.14 7.43 14.47
C VAL A 116 -13.69 7.85 14.32
N LEU A 117 -13.24 8.01 13.08
CA LEU A 117 -11.93 8.59 12.80
C LEU A 117 -12.03 10.12 12.81
N SER A 118 -11.42 10.74 13.80
CA SER A 118 -11.42 12.18 14.04
C SER A 118 -10.31 12.91 13.27
N VAL A 119 -10.69 13.98 12.58
CA VAL A 119 -9.80 14.70 11.66
C VAL A 119 -9.57 16.14 12.09
N SER A 120 -8.32 16.48 12.41
CA SER A 120 -7.88 17.87 12.62
C SER A 120 -7.50 18.56 11.31
N ALA A 121 -7.49 19.89 11.31
CA ALA A 121 -7.26 20.71 10.13
C ALA A 121 -5.83 21.26 10.06
N LEU A 122 -5.23 21.14 8.88
CA LEU A 122 -3.95 21.75 8.52
C LEU A 122 -4.15 23.01 7.68
N ASP A 123 -3.25 23.98 7.83
CA ASP A 123 -3.12 25.12 6.94
C ASP A 123 -2.27 24.81 5.69
N ALA A 124 -2.09 25.80 4.82
CA ALA A 124 -1.31 25.66 3.60
C ALA A 124 0.20 25.42 3.83
N ALA A 125 0.71 25.74 5.03
CA ALA A 125 2.08 25.46 5.45
C ALA A 125 2.20 24.09 6.16
N GLN A 126 1.14 23.27 6.14
CA GLN A 126 1.04 21.98 6.82
C GLN A 126 1.15 22.04 8.35
N ASN A 127 0.94 23.21 8.95
CA ASN A 127 0.84 23.36 10.40
C ASN A 127 -0.62 23.19 10.84
N LYS A 128 -0.86 22.90 12.12
CA LYS A 128 -2.22 22.92 12.66
C LYS A 128 -2.87 24.28 12.38
N ALA A 129 -4.03 24.26 11.75
CA ALA A 129 -4.80 25.46 11.53
C ALA A 129 -5.14 26.15 12.87
N PRO A 130 -5.09 27.49 12.97
CA PRO A 130 -5.28 28.21 14.23
C PRO A 130 -6.59 27.90 14.95
N TYR A 131 -7.65 27.58 14.20
CA TYR A 131 -8.97 27.24 14.73
C TYR A 131 -9.14 25.75 15.06
N SER A 132 -8.29 24.85 14.56
CA SER A 132 -8.53 23.40 14.68
C SER A 132 -8.48 22.96 16.13
N ASN A 133 -9.48 22.19 16.57
CA ASN A 133 -9.35 21.39 17.78
C ASN A 133 -8.21 20.37 17.63
N PHE A 134 -7.63 20.01 18.77
CA PHE A 134 -6.47 19.13 18.91
C PHE A 134 -6.59 18.30 20.20
N GLY A 135 -5.64 17.43 20.49
CA GLY A 135 -5.58 16.74 21.76
C GLY A 135 -6.38 15.45 21.79
N ALA A 136 -7.09 15.24 22.90
CA ALA A 136 -7.81 14.00 23.14
C ALA A 136 -8.89 13.74 22.07
N GLY A 137 -8.80 12.55 21.45
CA GLY A 137 -9.74 12.10 20.42
C GLY A 137 -9.49 12.68 19.04
N VAL A 138 -8.27 13.14 18.72
CA VAL A 138 -7.82 13.42 17.34
C VAL A 138 -6.95 12.25 16.85
N ASP A 139 -7.31 11.68 15.70
CA ASP A 139 -6.67 10.47 15.19
C ASP A 139 -5.75 10.76 14.00
N ILE A 140 -6.07 11.75 13.16
CA ILE A 140 -5.28 12.13 11.99
C ILE A 140 -5.50 13.59 11.61
N SER A 141 -4.58 14.18 10.85
CA SER A 141 -4.70 15.54 10.32
C SER A 141 -4.75 15.58 8.79
N ALA A 142 -5.52 16.52 8.23
CA ALA A 142 -5.64 16.70 6.79
C ALA A 142 -5.84 18.19 6.41
N PRO A 143 -5.67 18.56 5.13
CA PRO A 143 -5.84 19.94 4.67
C PRO A 143 -7.25 20.49 4.96
N GLY A 144 -7.33 21.44 5.89
CA GLY A 144 -8.57 22.14 6.24
C GLY A 144 -8.56 23.61 5.84
N GLY A 145 -7.40 24.16 5.48
CA GLY A 145 -7.22 25.53 5.02
C GLY A 145 -7.16 26.55 6.16
N SER A 146 -6.74 27.77 5.84
CA SER A 146 -6.72 28.93 6.73
C SER A 146 -6.87 30.22 5.92
N ASP A 147 -6.78 31.38 6.56
CA ASP A 147 -6.80 32.67 5.87
C ASP A 147 -5.64 32.81 4.86
N ASN A 148 -4.54 32.07 5.05
CA ASN A 148 -3.38 32.06 4.15
C ASN A 148 -3.51 31.05 3.00
N GLY A 149 -4.61 30.30 2.93
CA GLY A 149 -4.85 29.32 1.88
C GLY A 149 -6.07 28.48 2.18
N LYS A 150 -7.17 28.75 1.48
CA LYS A 150 -8.45 28.06 1.66
C LYS A 150 -8.54 26.84 0.73
N ILE A 151 -9.35 25.86 1.11
CA ILE A 151 -9.67 24.73 0.24
C ILE A 151 -10.69 25.22 -0.78
N ILE A 152 -10.33 25.22 -2.07
CA ILE A 152 -11.19 25.67 -3.16
C ILE A 152 -11.94 24.48 -3.73
N GLN A 153 -13.28 24.55 -3.73
CA GLN A 153 -14.13 23.57 -4.43
C GLN A 153 -15.32 24.24 -5.11
N HIS A 154 -15.91 23.52 -6.07
CA HIS A 154 -17.18 23.91 -6.63
C HIS A 154 -18.29 23.80 -5.58
N THR A 155 -19.05 24.87 -5.41
CA THR A 155 -20.10 24.99 -4.40
C THR A 155 -21.23 25.87 -4.91
N ILE A 156 -22.19 26.18 -4.04
CA ILE A 156 -23.32 27.05 -4.32
C ILE A 156 -23.08 28.37 -3.58
N ASP A 157 -23.20 29.50 -4.27
CA ASP A 157 -23.22 30.81 -3.63
C ASP A 157 -24.51 30.94 -2.81
N PRO A 158 -24.43 31.15 -1.50
CA PRO A 158 -25.61 31.24 -0.64
C PRO A 158 -26.50 32.46 -0.92
N ARG A 159 -25.97 33.50 -1.58
CA ARG A 159 -26.68 34.74 -1.89
C ARG A 159 -27.47 34.65 -3.19
N THR A 160 -26.91 33.99 -4.19
CA THR A 160 -27.49 33.91 -5.54
C THR A 160 -28.10 32.54 -5.84
N GLY A 161 -27.68 31.51 -5.12
CA GLY A 161 -28.02 30.11 -5.43
C GLY A 161 -27.27 29.55 -6.65
N GLU A 162 -26.33 30.30 -7.20
CA GLU A 162 -25.59 29.92 -8.40
C GLU A 162 -24.35 29.09 -8.08
N ALA A 163 -23.93 28.31 -9.07
CA ALA A 163 -22.70 27.52 -9.03
C ALA A 163 -21.46 28.43 -9.04
N VAL A 164 -20.53 28.23 -8.09
CA VAL A 164 -19.31 29.04 -7.97
C VAL A 164 -18.15 28.20 -7.42
N PHE A 165 -16.91 28.58 -7.73
CA PHE A 165 -15.75 28.11 -6.97
C PHE A 165 -15.51 29.03 -5.78
N ALA A 166 -15.59 28.47 -4.57
CA ALA A 166 -15.31 29.22 -3.35
C ALA A 166 -14.27 28.50 -2.50
N GLY A 167 -13.45 29.28 -1.82
CA GLY A 167 -12.49 28.77 -0.84
C GLY A 167 -13.09 28.75 0.56
N TYR A 168 -13.20 27.58 1.18
CA TYR A 168 -13.64 27.41 2.57
C TYR A 168 -12.47 26.98 3.47
N GLN A 169 -12.64 27.17 4.79
CA GLN A 169 -11.73 26.66 5.80
C GLN A 169 -12.50 25.98 6.94
N GLY A 170 -11.94 24.91 7.49
CA GLY A 170 -12.50 24.21 8.63
C GLY A 170 -12.00 22.77 8.74
N THR A 171 -12.13 22.17 9.91
CA THR A 171 -12.05 20.70 10.07
C THR A 171 -13.12 19.99 9.23
N SER A 172 -14.24 20.67 8.94
CA SER A 172 -15.23 20.26 7.95
C SER A 172 -14.69 20.12 6.52
N MET A 173 -13.60 20.80 6.16
CA MET A 173 -12.90 20.65 4.88
C MET A 173 -11.76 19.62 4.97
N ALA A 174 -11.20 19.38 6.15
CA ALA A 174 -10.19 18.34 6.38
C ALA A 174 -10.79 16.93 6.35
N SER A 175 -11.90 16.72 7.07
CA SER A 175 -12.63 15.45 7.14
C SER A 175 -12.92 14.80 5.77
N PRO A 176 -13.42 15.52 4.74
CA PRO A 176 -13.68 14.93 3.44
C PRO A 176 -12.43 14.55 2.64
N HIS A 177 -11.26 15.14 2.92
CA HIS A 177 -10.01 14.63 2.33
C HIS A 177 -9.73 13.21 2.81
N VAL A 178 -9.87 12.98 4.12
CA VAL A 178 -9.69 11.64 4.73
C VAL A 178 -10.77 10.68 4.24
N ALA A 179 -12.03 11.13 4.15
CA ALA A 179 -13.12 10.31 3.61
C ALA A 179 -12.90 9.91 2.15
N GLY A 180 -12.36 10.81 1.32
CA GLY A 180 -11.95 10.49 -0.05
C GLY A 180 -10.87 9.41 -0.09
N VAL A 181 -9.83 9.50 0.74
CA VAL A 181 -8.78 8.47 0.81
C VAL A 181 -9.33 7.15 1.36
N ALA A 182 -10.21 7.18 2.35
CA ALA A 182 -10.90 5.99 2.85
C ALA A 182 -11.70 5.28 1.74
N ALA A 183 -12.39 6.04 0.88
CA ALA A 183 -13.08 5.48 -0.28
C ALA A 183 -12.13 4.83 -1.28
N LEU A 184 -10.93 5.40 -1.50
CA LEU A 184 -9.89 4.78 -2.33
C LEU A 184 -9.37 3.47 -1.72
N ILE A 185 -9.15 3.42 -0.40
CA ILE A 185 -8.74 2.21 0.32
C ILE A 185 -9.81 1.12 0.19
N LYS A 186 -11.09 1.47 0.38
CA LYS A 186 -12.20 0.52 0.21
C LYS A 186 -12.31 0.00 -1.22
N ALA A 187 -12.09 0.86 -2.22
CA ALA A 187 -12.10 0.47 -3.63
C ALA A 187 -10.99 -0.54 -4.01
N VAL A 188 -9.94 -0.67 -3.19
CA VAL A 188 -8.90 -1.70 -3.35
C VAL A 188 -9.41 -3.08 -2.90
N GLY A 189 -10.38 -3.15 -1.98
CA GLY A 189 -10.96 -4.39 -1.47
C GLY A 189 -10.90 -4.55 0.05
N ILE A 190 -10.56 -3.49 0.79
CA ILE A 190 -10.60 -3.47 2.25
C ILE A 190 -12.02 -3.11 2.69
N SER A 191 -12.77 -4.04 3.27
CA SER A 191 -14.15 -3.81 3.72
C SER A 191 -14.22 -3.23 5.13
N GLU A 192 -13.39 -3.75 6.03
CA GLU A 192 -13.52 -3.49 7.47
C GLU A 192 -13.03 -2.09 7.86
N PRO A 193 -13.83 -1.32 8.63
CA PRO A 193 -13.50 0.05 8.99
C PRO A 193 -12.25 0.13 9.87
N GLU A 194 -12.03 -0.86 10.76
CA GLU A 194 -10.81 -0.96 11.57
C GLU A 194 -9.55 -0.97 10.69
N GLN A 195 -9.54 -1.80 9.64
CA GLN A 195 -8.41 -1.89 8.71
C GLN A 195 -8.22 -0.60 7.92
N VAL A 196 -9.30 0.06 7.54
CA VAL A 196 -9.24 1.38 6.87
C VAL A 196 -8.57 2.41 7.78
N TYR A 197 -8.97 2.48 9.06
CA TYR A 197 -8.40 3.41 10.03
C TYR A 197 -6.93 3.12 10.29
N ASP A 198 -6.57 1.84 10.42
CA ASP A 198 -5.20 1.37 10.60
C ASP A 198 -4.31 1.77 9.41
N ILE A 199 -4.80 1.59 8.18
CA ILE A 199 -4.06 1.97 6.97
C ILE A 199 -3.87 3.49 6.91
N LEU A 200 -4.92 4.28 7.17
CA LEU A 200 -4.84 5.73 7.18
C LEU A 200 -3.82 6.24 8.20
N GLN A 201 -3.84 5.69 9.42
CA GLN A 201 -2.94 6.11 10.48
C GLN A 201 -1.49 5.64 10.27
N LYS A 202 -1.27 4.40 9.82
CA LYS A 202 0.08 3.87 9.57
C LYS A 202 0.76 4.49 8.35
N SER A 203 -0.02 5.01 7.42
CA SER A 203 0.49 5.63 6.20
C SER A 203 0.65 7.15 6.29
N SER A 204 0.14 7.78 7.36
CA SER A 204 0.28 9.23 7.54
C SER A 204 1.75 9.63 7.72
N ARG A 205 2.10 10.84 7.25
CA ARG A 205 3.42 11.42 7.50
C ARG A 205 3.50 11.85 8.97
N PRO A 206 4.36 11.21 9.79
CA PRO A 206 4.46 11.57 11.20
C PRO A 206 5.01 12.99 11.33
N VAL A 207 4.52 13.72 12.33
CA VAL A 207 5.09 15.01 12.72
C VAL A 207 5.89 14.78 14.00
N GLU A 208 7.16 15.14 13.99
CA GLU A 208 8.01 15.01 15.16
C GLU A 208 7.59 16.02 16.24
N GLU A 209 7.74 15.63 17.50
CA GLU A 209 7.50 16.50 18.66
C GLU A 209 6.07 17.06 18.83
N ASP A 210 5.04 16.26 18.54
CA ASP A 210 3.63 16.64 18.77
C ASP A 210 3.13 16.33 20.19
N THR A 211 3.66 17.05 21.19
CA THR A 211 3.36 16.80 22.62
C THR A 211 1.89 17.02 23.01
N LEU A 212 1.14 17.82 22.25
CA LEU A 212 -0.26 18.15 22.53
C LEU A 212 -1.25 17.43 21.60
N ASN A 213 -0.78 16.50 20.76
CA ASN A 213 -1.58 15.78 19.79
C ASN A 213 -2.39 16.69 18.83
N HIS A 214 -1.71 17.60 18.15
CA HIS A 214 -2.28 18.42 17.09
C HIS A 214 -2.59 17.62 15.81
N TYR A 215 -1.83 16.57 15.54
CA TYR A 215 -1.82 15.87 14.26
C TYR A 215 -2.35 14.43 14.32
N GLY A 216 -2.63 13.88 15.51
CA GLY A 216 -2.97 12.47 15.63
C GLY A 216 -1.79 11.58 15.27
N SER A 217 -2.02 10.58 14.42
CA SER A 217 -0.96 9.75 13.84
C SER A 217 -0.04 10.53 12.87
N GLY A 218 -0.48 11.68 12.38
CA GLY A 218 0.26 12.51 11.44
C GLY A 218 -0.60 13.13 10.34
N GLN A 219 0.06 13.61 9.29
CA GLN A 219 -0.59 14.23 8.14
C GLN A 219 -1.01 13.20 7.10
N LEU A 220 -2.23 13.29 6.59
CA LEU A 220 -2.77 12.40 5.57
C LEU A 220 -1.84 12.27 4.34
N ASP A 221 -1.60 11.02 3.91
CA ASP A 221 -0.89 10.68 2.68
C ASP A 221 -1.67 9.65 1.87
N ALA A 222 -2.36 10.13 0.83
CA ALA A 222 -3.18 9.28 -0.03
C ALA A 222 -2.37 8.21 -0.78
N ASN A 223 -1.15 8.54 -1.23
CA ASN A 223 -0.33 7.63 -2.02
C ASN A 223 0.18 6.47 -1.16
N SER A 224 0.70 6.80 0.02
CA SER A 224 1.18 5.81 0.99
C SER A 224 0.03 4.92 1.48
N ALA A 225 -1.16 5.50 1.72
CA ALA A 225 -2.35 4.76 2.12
C ALA A 225 -2.79 3.72 1.08
N VAL A 226 -2.92 4.13 -0.19
CA VAL A 226 -3.33 3.21 -1.27
C VAL A 226 -2.27 2.14 -1.54
N LYS A 227 -0.97 2.48 -1.48
CA LYS A 227 0.11 1.49 -1.59
C LYS A 227 0.07 0.46 -0.47
N LEU A 228 -0.18 0.90 0.76
CA LEU A 228 -0.31 0.01 1.91
C LEU A 228 -1.54 -0.89 1.79
N ALA A 229 -2.68 -0.36 1.34
CA ALA A 229 -3.89 -1.14 1.08
C ALA A 229 -3.71 -2.20 -0.01
N LEU A 230 -2.87 -1.92 -1.03
CA LEU A 230 -2.54 -2.87 -2.09
C LEU A 230 -1.56 -3.97 -1.64
N LYS A 231 -0.87 -3.79 -0.51
CA LYS A 231 0.14 -4.75 -0.04
C LYS A 231 -0.54 -6.07 0.35
N GLY A 232 -0.15 -7.16 -0.32
CA GLY A 232 -0.66 -8.51 -0.05
C GLY A 232 -1.95 -8.89 -0.74
N GLN A 233 -2.61 -7.98 -1.47
CA GLN A 233 -3.83 -8.32 -2.21
C GLN A 233 -3.52 -8.80 -3.64
N ILE A 234 -4.11 -9.93 -4.02
CA ILE A 234 -4.20 -10.37 -5.42
C ILE A 234 -5.58 -9.96 -5.92
N THR A 235 -5.65 -8.94 -6.77
CA THR A 235 -6.92 -8.51 -7.37
C THR A 235 -6.85 -8.66 -8.88
N VAL A 236 -7.98 -8.98 -9.51
CA VAL A 236 -8.07 -9.05 -10.99
C VAL A 236 -7.62 -7.73 -11.61
N ARG A 237 -7.98 -6.59 -10.99
CA ARG A 237 -7.53 -5.27 -11.42
C ARG A 237 -6.01 -5.09 -11.31
N ASP A 238 -5.39 -5.56 -10.23
CA ASP A 238 -3.93 -5.52 -10.07
C ASP A 238 -3.23 -6.43 -11.10
N PHE A 239 -3.77 -7.63 -11.36
CA PHE A 239 -3.28 -8.51 -12.41
C PHE A 239 -3.31 -7.85 -13.79
N PHE A 240 -4.44 -7.28 -14.22
CA PHE A 240 -4.54 -6.62 -15.53
C PHE A 240 -3.70 -5.35 -15.62
N ARG A 241 -3.54 -4.61 -14.51
CA ARG A 241 -2.63 -3.46 -14.44
C ARG A 241 -1.18 -3.92 -14.65
N TRP A 242 -0.74 -4.93 -13.92
CA TRP A 242 0.59 -5.52 -14.07
C TRP A 242 0.81 -6.10 -15.48
N LEU A 243 -0.20 -6.77 -16.03
CA LEU A 243 -0.17 -7.36 -17.38
C LEU A 243 0.05 -6.28 -18.46
N ARG A 244 -0.63 -5.14 -18.32
CA ARG A 244 -0.44 -3.96 -19.18
C ARG A 244 0.94 -3.37 -19.03
N ASP A 245 1.34 -3.07 -17.80
CA ASP A 245 2.58 -2.33 -17.52
C ASP A 245 3.82 -3.19 -17.85
N SER A 246 3.69 -4.52 -17.83
CA SER A 246 4.73 -5.48 -18.26
C SER A 246 4.72 -5.77 -19.76
N GLY A 247 3.81 -5.17 -20.54
CA GLY A 247 3.76 -5.30 -22.00
C GLY A 247 3.09 -6.59 -22.53
N TYR A 248 2.54 -7.44 -21.66
CA TYR A 248 1.91 -8.71 -22.04
C TYR A 248 0.51 -8.56 -22.69
N LEU A 249 -0.05 -7.35 -22.75
CA LEU A 249 -1.30 -7.08 -23.49
C LEU A 249 -1.11 -7.05 -25.02
N ASN A 250 0.13 -7.09 -25.52
CA ASN A 250 0.38 -7.06 -26.96
C ASN A 250 -0.13 -8.34 -27.64
N PRO A 251 -1.07 -8.26 -28.61
CA PRO A 251 -1.62 -9.45 -29.28
C PRO A 251 -0.56 -10.29 -29.98
N ARG A 252 0.52 -9.66 -30.49
CA ARG A 252 1.63 -10.38 -31.14
C ARG A 252 2.29 -11.37 -30.19
N PHE A 253 2.43 -11.03 -28.91
CA PHE A 253 2.99 -11.92 -27.90
C PHE A 253 2.21 -13.23 -27.77
N TRP A 254 0.87 -13.19 -27.89
CA TRP A 254 0.02 -14.36 -27.75
C TRP A 254 -0.14 -15.16 -29.03
N ILE A 255 -0.03 -14.52 -30.19
CA ILE A 255 -0.28 -15.12 -31.51
C ILE A 255 0.99 -15.75 -32.10
N ASP A 256 2.19 -15.27 -31.74
CA ASP A 256 3.45 -15.85 -32.23
C ASP A 256 3.68 -17.27 -31.67
N GLY A 257 3.73 -18.29 -32.51
CA GLY A 257 4.07 -19.68 -32.11
C GLY A 257 2.90 -20.66 -31.97
N GLY A 258 1.68 -20.26 -32.35
CA GLY A 258 0.52 -21.17 -32.43
C GLY A 258 -0.10 -21.59 -31.08
N VAL A 259 -1.19 -22.35 -31.13
CA VAL A 259 -2.00 -22.73 -29.95
C VAL A 259 -1.21 -23.55 -28.91
N VAL A 260 -0.20 -24.31 -29.34
CA VAL A 260 0.64 -25.13 -28.46
C VAL A 260 1.51 -24.26 -27.54
N ALA A 261 1.88 -23.06 -27.97
CA ALA A 261 2.63 -22.11 -27.14
C ALA A 261 1.76 -21.32 -26.15
N LEU A 262 0.42 -21.42 -26.25
CA LEU A 262 -0.49 -20.64 -25.43
C LEU A 262 -0.44 -21.04 -23.96
N LEU A 263 -0.51 -22.35 -23.66
CA LEU A 263 -0.52 -22.86 -22.28
C LEU A 263 0.79 -22.56 -21.54
N PRO A 264 1.99 -22.80 -22.11
CA PRO A 264 3.24 -22.40 -21.48
C PRO A 264 3.36 -20.88 -21.26
N LYS A 265 2.93 -20.06 -22.22
CA LYS A 265 2.93 -18.59 -22.06
C LYS A 265 1.99 -18.13 -20.96
N LEU A 266 0.82 -18.74 -20.85
CA LEU A 266 -0.15 -18.42 -19.81
C LEU A 266 0.39 -18.81 -18.43
N ALA A 267 0.99 -20.00 -18.30
CA ALA A 267 1.68 -20.42 -17.08
C ALA A 267 2.83 -19.49 -16.72
N MET A 268 3.63 -19.05 -17.70
CA MET A 268 4.71 -18.08 -17.51
C MET A 268 4.17 -16.74 -17.01
N VAL A 269 3.13 -16.18 -17.66
CA VAL A 269 2.53 -14.89 -17.27
C VAL A 269 1.95 -14.95 -15.85
N ILE A 270 1.20 -16.02 -15.53
CA ILE A 270 0.65 -16.22 -14.17
C ILE A 270 1.80 -16.40 -13.17
N GLY A 271 2.78 -17.23 -13.47
CA GLY A 271 3.94 -17.46 -12.61
C GLY A 271 4.74 -16.18 -12.36
N SER A 272 4.98 -15.38 -13.40
CA SER A 272 5.64 -14.08 -13.28
C SER A 272 4.83 -13.08 -12.44
N TYR A 273 3.50 -13.06 -12.59
CA TYR A 273 2.64 -12.23 -11.74
C TYR A 273 2.71 -12.66 -10.27
N LEU A 274 2.56 -13.95 -9.99
CA LEU A 274 2.62 -14.49 -8.63
C LEU A 274 3.99 -14.26 -7.99
N LEU A 275 5.07 -14.41 -8.76
CA LEU A 275 6.42 -14.10 -8.32
C LEU A 275 6.58 -12.60 -8.04
N ALA A 276 6.14 -11.73 -8.94
CA ALA A 276 6.19 -10.28 -8.73
C ALA A 276 5.37 -9.85 -7.50
N TRP A 277 4.18 -10.43 -7.32
CA TRP A 277 3.34 -10.23 -6.15
C TRP A 277 4.04 -10.69 -4.86
N PHE A 278 4.62 -11.90 -4.88
CA PHE A 278 5.34 -12.46 -3.74
C PHE A 278 6.54 -11.59 -3.35
N LEU A 279 7.37 -11.20 -4.33
CA LEU A 279 8.51 -10.33 -4.09
C LEU A 279 8.08 -8.97 -3.53
N ARG A 280 7.08 -8.32 -4.13
CA ARG A 280 6.53 -7.02 -3.65
C ARG A 280 6.00 -7.10 -2.20
N ASN A 281 5.43 -8.23 -1.80
CA ASN A 281 4.82 -8.37 -0.48
C ASN A 281 5.82 -8.75 0.62
N TYR A 282 6.79 -9.61 0.30
CA TYR A 282 7.70 -10.20 1.27
C TYR A 282 9.10 -9.57 1.30
N PHE A 283 9.51 -8.86 0.24
CA PHE A 283 10.80 -8.21 0.14
C PHE A 283 10.67 -6.73 -0.26
N PRO A 284 10.94 -5.78 0.65
CA PRO A 284 10.81 -4.35 0.38
C PRO A 284 12.07 -3.79 -0.30
N PHE A 285 12.51 -4.37 -1.42
CA PHE A 285 13.68 -3.85 -2.17
C PHE A 285 13.27 -3.13 -3.47
N GLY A 286 14.07 -2.15 -3.86
CA GLY A 286 14.07 -1.65 -5.24
C GLY A 286 14.85 -2.61 -6.13
N TRP A 287 14.33 -2.92 -7.32
CA TRP A 287 15.07 -3.72 -8.30
C TRP A 287 16.36 -3.00 -8.69
N SER A 288 17.50 -3.62 -8.41
CA SER A 288 18.82 -3.13 -8.79
C SER A 288 19.54 -4.14 -9.68
N TRP A 289 20.51 -3.65 -10.44
CA TRP A 289 21.38 -4.51 -11.24
C TRP A 289 22.15 -5.51 -10.37
N THR A 290 22.61 -5.08 -9.19
CA THR A 290 23.35 -5.94 -8.25
C THR A 290 22.50 -7.04 -7.64
N LEU A 291 21.23 -6.76 -7.32
CA LEU A 291 20.30 -7.79 -6.88
C LEU A 291 20.04 -8.81 -7.99
N SER A 292 19.79 -8.33 -9.21
CA SER A 292 19.48 -9.16 -10.36
C SER A 292 20.64 -10.09 -10.72
N SER A 293 21.87 -9.58 -10.72
CA SER A 293 23.06 -10.38 -10.99
C SER A 293 23.30 -11.45 -9.92
N GLY A 294 23.04 -11.12 -8.64
CA GLY A 294 23.10 -12.09 -7.55
C GLY A 294 22.05 -13.19 -7.71
N LEU A 295 20.82 -12.83 -8.04
CA LEU A 295 19.73 -13.78 -8.26
C LEU A 295 20.04 -14.73 -9.41
N VAL A 296 20.57 -14.22 -10.53
CA VAL A 296 21.01 -15.03 -11.67
C VAL A 296 22.16 -15.97 -11.25
N ALA A 297 23.19 -15.46 -10.60
CA ALA A 297 24.33 -16.27 -10.15
C ALA A 297 23.92 -17.39 -9.18
N GLY A 298 22.98 -17.11 -8.28
CA GLY A 298 22.48 -18.10 -7.32
C GLY A 298 21.53 -19.13 -7.92
N SER A 299 20.74 -18.78 -8.95
CA SER A 299 19.66 -19.62 -9.46
C SER A 299 20.03 -20.45 -10.68
N SER A 300 20.31 -19.81 -11.82
CA SER A 300 20.52 -20.48 -13.12
C SER A 300 21.92 -20.29 -13.69
N GLY A 301 22.71 -19.36 -13.15
CA GLY A 301 23.90 -18.86 -13.83
C GLY A 301 23.57 -18.27 -15.21
N LEU A 302 24.60 -18.03 -16.01
CA LEU A 302 24.44 -17.66 -17.43
C LEU A 302 24.26 -18.92 -18.28
N PHE A 303 23.21 -19.71 -18.01
CA PHE A 303 23.01 -21.08 -18.53
C PHE A 303 23.27 -21.24 -20.04
N PHE A 304 23.00 -20.21 -20.85
CA PHE A 304 23.26 -20.21 -22.28
C PHE A 304 24.75 -20.39 -22.64
N LEU A 305 25.68 -19.97 -21.77
CA LEU A 305 27.12 -20.19 -21.93
C LEU A 305 27.49 -21.67 -21.88
N GLN A 306 26.73 -22.52 -21.21
CA GLN A 306 27.00 -23.97 -21.19
C GLN A 306 26.85 -24.61 -22.58
N GLY A 307 26.03 -24.01 -23.46
CA GLY A 307 25.84 -24.46 -24.84
C GLY A 307 26.84 -23.87 -25.84
N PHE A 308 27.67 -22.90 -25.44
CA PHE A 308 28.70 -22.34 -26.30
C PHE A 308 29.89 -23.28 -26.38
N TYR A 309 30.11 -23.83 -27.58
CA TYR A 309 31.27 -24.68 -27.88
C TYR A 309 32.17 -23.97 -28.89
N ILE A 310 33.39 -23.65 -28.46
CA ILE A 310 34.44 -23.14 -29.34
C ILE A 310 35.51 -24.22 -29.48
N PHE A 311 35.76 -24.65 -30.72
CA PHE A 311 36.77 -25.65 -31.05
C PHE A 311 38.15 -25.17 -30.55
N ASP A 312 38.93 -26.07 -29.92
CA ASP A 312 40.27 -25.85 -29.35
C ASP A 312 40.39 -24.92 -28.12
N LEU A 313 39.29 -24.48 -27.50
CA LEU A 313 39.34 -23.76 -26.21
C LEU A 313 38.92 -24.63 -25.02
N PRO A 314 39.48 -24.40 -23.81
CA PRO A 314 38.96 -24.99 -22.58
C PRO A 314 37.50 -24.56 -22.36
N GLN A 315 36.60 -25.53 -22.20
CA GLN A 315 35.16 -25.28 -22.01
C GLN A 315 34.80 -24.99 -20.54
N VAL A 316 35.73 -25.24 -19.62
CA VAL A 316 35.55 -25.05 -18.17
C VAL A 316 35.10 -23.63 -17.80
N PRO A 317 35.67 -22.54 -18.35
CA PRO A 317 35.23 -21.18 -18.04
C PRO A 317 33.76 -20.92 -18.42
N PHE A 318 33.32 -21.41 -19.59
CA PHE A 318 31.94 -21.26 -20.04
C PHE A 318 30.97 -22.09 -19.21
N ARG A 319 31.36 -23.30 -18.80
CA ARG A 319 30.59 -24.13 -17.87
C ARG A 319 30.47 -23.48 -16.50
N VAL A 320 31.56 -22.96 -15.94
CA VAL A 320 31.57 -22.29 -14.64
C VAL A 320 30.70 -21.03 -14.63
N LEU A 321 30.84 -20.15 -15.63
CA LEU A 321 30.00 -18.96 -15.76
C LEU A 321 28.53 -19.30 -16.06
N GLY A 322 28.32 -20.42 -16.74
CA GLY A 322 26.99 -20.90 -17.08
C GLY A 322 26.29 -21.65 -15.95
N SER A 323 27.00 -22.08 -14.91
CA SER A 323 26.41 -22.80 -13.77
C SER A 323 25.96 -21.85 -12.67
N SER A 324 24.88 -22.24 -11.99
CA SER A 324 24.50 -21.59 -10.74
C SER A 324 25.49 -21.93 -9.61
N ILE A 325 25.51 -21.13 -8.55
CA ILE A 325 26.38 -21.37 -7.39
C ILE A 325 26.27 -22.80 -6.83
N PRO A 326 25.05 -23.39 -6.66
CA PRO A 326 24.92 -24.77 -6.19
C PRO A 326 25.52 -25.81 -7.15
N GLU A 327 25.53 -25.51 -8.45
CA GLU A 327 26.02 -26.39 -9.52
C GLU A 327 27.51 -26.21 -9.82
N LEU A 328 28.19 -25.24 -9.23
CA LEU A 328 29.63 -25.01 -9.47
C LEU A 328 30.48 -26.25 -9.19
N GLY A 329 30.09 -27.06 -8.19
CA GLY A 329 30.73 -28.35 -7.92
C GLY A 329 30.68 -29.30 -9.11
N ASN A 330 29.55 -29.30 -9.84
CA ASN A 330 29.31 -30.14 -11.01
C ASN A 330 30.15 -29.67 -12.20
N ALA A 331 30.26 -28.35 -12.40
CA ALA A 331 31.07 -27.77 -13.47
C ALA A 331 32.57 -28.10 -13.34
N ILE A 332 33.06 -28.24 -12.11
CA ILE A 332 34.48 -28.50 -11.81
C ILE A 332 34.80 -30.01 -11.88
N HIS A 333 33.93 -30.87 -11.34
CA HIS A 333 34.19 -32.31 -11.22
C HIS A 333 33.51 -33.19 -12.30
N GLY A 334 32.59 -32.64 -13.10
CA GLY A 334 31.98 -33.33 -14.23
C GLY A 334 30.86 -34.32 -13.89
N GLY A 335 30.05 -34.06 -12.86
CA GLY A 335 28.94 -34.93 -12.42
C GLY A 335 27.55 -34.28 -12.45
N SER A 336 26.50 -35.06 -12.19
CA SER A 336 25.10 -34.58 -12.03
C SER A 336 24.75 -34.21 -10.59
N ALA A 337 25.38 -34.87 -9.61
CA ALA A 337 25.04 -34.73 -8.20
C ALA A 337 25.60 -33.45 -7.58
N LEU A 338 24.73 -32.66 -6.94
CA LEU A 338 25.10 -31.40 -6.29
C LEU A 338 26.11 -31.64 -5.18
N ASN A 339 27.11 -30.75 -5.09
CA ASN A 339 28.07 -30.79 -3.99
C ASN A 339 27.44 -30.17 -2.73
N PRO A 340 27.38 -30.87 -1.59
CA PRO A 340 26.70 -30.38 -0.38
C PRO A 340 27.29 -29.09 0.18
N LEU A 341 28.55 -28.76 -0.11
CA LEU A 341 29.15 -27.48 0.31
C LEU A 341 28.61 -26.30 -0.51
N PHE A 342 28.50 -26.48 -1.83
CA PHE A 342 27.96 -25.46 -2.74
C PHE A 342 26.43 -25.38 -2.66
N ALA A 343 25.78 -26.52 -2.43
CA ALA A 343 24.33 -26.66 -2.26
C ALA A 343 23.88 -26.37 -0.82
N SER A 344 24.49 -25.38 -0.16
CA SER A 344 24.19 -25.00 1.22
C SER A 344 24.13 -23.49 1.43
N ILE A 345 23.71 -23.08 2.62
CA ILE A 345 23.74 -21.68 3.05
C ILE A 345 25.15 -21.09 3.17
N LEU A 346 26.21 -21.89 3.18
CA LEU A 346 27.56 -21.42 3.50
C LEU A 346 28.03 -20.28 2.58
N ILE A 347 27.91 -20.44 1.26
CA ILE A 347 28.35 -19.43 0.30
C ILE A 347 27.51 -18.14 0.40
N PRO A 348 26.16 -18.20 0.36
CA PRO A 348 25.34 -17.01 0.62
C PRO A 348 25.60 -16.36 1.98
N GLY A 349 25.83 -17.16 3.02
CA GLY A 349 26.11 -16.70 4.38
C GLY A 349 27.40 -15.89 4.46
N VAL A 350 28.49 -16.41 3.88
CA VAL A 350 29.77 -15.70 3.80
C VAL A 350 29.63 -14.41 2.99
N LEU A 351 28.95 -14.46 1.84
CA LEU A 351 28.73 -13.26 1.02
C LEU A 351 27.96 -12.19 1.77
N ILE A 352 26.93 -12.57 2.53
CA ILE A 352 26.17 -11.64 3.36
C ILE A 352 27.06 -11.04 4.43
N ILE A 353 27.82 -11.84 5.19
CA ILE A 353 28.73 -11.33 6.24
C ILE A 353 29.74 -10.32 5.66
N LEU A 354 30.29 -10.60 4.48
CA LEU A 354 31.30 -9.74 3.85
C LEU A 354 30.72 -8.45 3.26
N LEU A 355 29.51 -8.51 2.69
CA LEU A 355 28.95 -7.43 1.89
C LEU A 355 27.85 -6.63 2.60
N LEU A 356 27.39 -7.06 3.78
CA LEU A 356 26.29 -6.40 4.51
C LEU A 356 26.58 -4.91 4.77
N GLY A 357 27.82 -4.57 5.12
CA GLY A 357 28.24 -3.19 5.38
C GLY A 357 28.35 -2.30 4.14
N HIS A 358 28.19 -2.86 2.93
CA HIS A 358 28.38 -2.12 1.68
C HIS A 358 27.02 -1.73 1.04
N PRO A 359 26.74 -0.44 0.79
CA PRO A 359 25.40 0.04 0.38
C PRO A 359 24.83 -0.61 -0.89
N GLN A 360 25.68 -0.89 -1.88
CA GLN A 360 25.27 -1.43 -3.18
C GLN A 360 25.46 -2.95 -3.31
N TRP A 361 26.56 -3.47 -2.73
CA TRP A 361 26.95 -4.88 -2.89
C TRP A 361 26.23 -5.82 -1.92
N LYS A 362 25.67 -5.33 -0.81
CA LYS A 362 24.77 -6.12 0.03
C LYS A 362 23.61 -6.75 -0.77
N TRP A 363 23.11 -6.04 -1.77
CA TRP A 363 22.04 -6.52 -2.65
C TRP A 363 22.48 -7.69 -3.53
N LEU A 364 23.75 -7.76 -3.92
CA LEU A 364 24.31 -8.93 -4.61
C LEU A 364 24.23 -10.18 -3.72
N ALA A 365 24.60 -10.04 -2.45
CA ALA A 365 24.57 -11.13 -1.48
C ALA A 365 23.14 -11.61 -1.18
N ILE A 366 22.21 -10.66 -0.99
CA ILE A 366 20.77 -10.95 -0.81
C ILE A 366 20.21 -11.66 -2.04
N GLY A 367 20.49 -11.13 -3.24
CA GLY A 367 20.06 -11.75 -4.50
C GLY A 367 20.60 -13.16 -4.65
N THR A 368 21.87 -13.37 -4.30
CA THR A 368 22.53 -14.68 -4.33
C THR A 368 21.86 -15.68 -3.39
N ALA A 369 21.55 -15.27 -2.15
CA ALA A 369 20.84 -16.12 -1.19
C ALA A 369 19.45 -16.54 -1.69
N LEU A 370 18.70 -15.62 -2.30
CA LEU A 370 17.40 -15.92 -2.91
C LEU A 370 17.52 -16.84 -4.13
N GLY A 371 18.51 -16.60 -4.99
CA GLY A 371 18.79 -17.44 -6.15
C GLY A 371 19.13 -18.87 -5.74
N VAL A 372 20.05 -19.04 -4.78
CA VAL A 372 20.44 -20.34 -4.23
C VAL A 372 19.24 -21.03 -3.59
N SER A 373 18.44 -20.31 -2.79
CA SER A 373 17.21 -20.85 -2.19
C SER A 373 16.27 -21.44 -3.25
N SER A 374 16.02 -20.70 -4.34
CA SER A 374 15.18 -21.16 -5.44
C SER A 374 15.77 -22.39 -6.15
N CYS A 375 17.06 -22.39 -6.45
CA CYS A 375 17.74 -23.51 -7.10
C CYS A 375 17.65 -24.80 -6.27
N LEU A 376 17.90 -24.70 -4.96
CA LEU A 376 17.84 -25.84 -4.05
C LEU A 376 16.40 -26.37 -3.89
N ALA A 377 15.41 -25.48 -3.80
CA ALA A 377 14.01 -25.87 -3.69
C ALA A 377 13.53 -26.62 -4.94
N VAL A 378 13.94 -26.19 -6.13
CA VAL A 378 13.62 -26.86 -7.41
C VAL A 378 14.32 -28.22 -7.48
N ASN A 379 15.61 -28.29 -7.18
CA ASN A 379 16.37 -29.55 -7.20
C ASN A 379 15.85 -30.57 -6.18
N ALA A 380 15.36 -30.13 -5.02
CA ALA A 380 14.74 -31.02 -4.04
C ALA A 380 13.52 -31.78 -4.57
N VAL A 381 12.84 -31.23 -5.59
CA VAL A 381 11.65 -31.84 -6.21
C VAL A 381 12.00 -32.61 -7.48
N ILE A 382 12.82 -32.01 -8.35
CA ILE A 382 13.08 -32.54 -9.69
C ILE A 382 14.24 -33.53 -9.70
N SER A 383 15.35 -33.19 -9.06
CA SER A 383 16.64 -33.89 -9.18
C SER A 383 17.42 -33.83 -7.85
N PRO A 384 17.00 -34.56 -6.80
CA PRO A 384 17.54 -34.37 -5.45
C PRO A 384 18.89 -35.05 -5.21
N GLU A 385 19.65 -35.36 -6.27
CA GLU A 385 20.95 -36.00 -6.15
C GLU A 385 21.97 -35.08 -5.48
N VAL A 386 22.44 -35.48 -4.30
CA VAL A 386 23.50 -34.79 -3.56
C VAL A 386 24.64 -35.76 -3.27
N TRP A 387 25.86 -35.31 -3.51
CA TRP A 387 27.06 -36.12 -3.29
C TRP A 387 27.14 -36.60 -1.83
N GLY A 388 27.25 -37.92 -1.66
CA GLY A 388 27.32 -38.58 -0.35
C GLY A 388 25.98 -38.81 0.34
N LEU A 389 24.89 -38.19 -0.14
CA LEU A 389 23.53 -38.34 0.42
C LEU A 389 22.57 -39.09 -0.50
N GLY A 390 22.92 -39.27 -1.78
CA GLY A 390 22.09 -39.92 -2.78
C GLY A 390 20.95 -39.02 -3.27
N ASP A 391 19.84 -39.62 -3.70
CA ASP A 391 18.63 -38.99 -4.24
C ASP A 391 17.39 -39.16 -3.33
N GLY A 392 17.59 -39.83 -2.18
CA GLY A 392 16.53 -40.19 -1.25
C GLY A 392 16.00 -39.03 -0.41
N ILE A 393 15.15 -39.37 0.58
CA ILE A 393 14.51 -38.40 1.47
C ILE A 393 15.53 -37.53 2.22
N ILE A 394 16.70 -38.07 2.56
CA ILE A 394 17.76 -37.35 3.25
C ILE A 394 18.28 -36.20 2.37
N ALA A 395 18.56 -36.45 1.09
CA ALA A 395 19.05 -35.44 0.16
C ALA A 395 17.99 -34.37 -0.12
N ARG A 396 16.72 -34.77 -0.32
CA ARG A 396 15.58 -33.85 -0.45
C ARG A 396 15.44 -32.94 0.78
N SER A 397 15.53 -33.53 1.97
CA SER A 397 15.42 -32.79 3.24
C SER A 397 16.60 -31.83 3.41
N PHE A 398 17.82 -32.25 3.08
CA PHE A 398 19.01 -31.41 3.11
C PHE A 398 18.85 -30.18 2.21
N LEU A 399 18.40 -30.38 0.97
CA LEU A 399 18.18 -29.29 0.01
C LEU A 399 17.08 -28.34 0.48
N LEU A 400 15.94 -28.87 0.96
CA LEU A 400 14.85 -28.04 1.49
C LEU A 400 15.25 -27.23 2.72
N VAL A 401 15.96 -27.83 3.68
CA VAL A 401 16.44 -27.12 4.87
C VAL A 401 17.37 -25.99 4.47
N ASN A 402 18.34 -26.24 3.58
CA ASN A 402 19.24 -25.18 3.11
C ASN A 402 18.51 -24.12 2.29
N ALA A 403 17.50 -24.49 1.49
CA ALA A 403 16.66 -23.53 0.77
C ALA A 403 15.93 -22.59 1.73
N VAL A 404 15.33 -23.13 2.80
CA VAL A 404 14.64 -22.35 3.84
C VAL A 404 15.61 -21.47 4.61
N LEU A 405 16.80 -21.99 4.96
CA LEU A 405 17.83 -21.21 5.64
C LEU A 405 18.30 -20.02 4.78
N CYS A 406 18.60 -20.24 3.49
CA CYS A 406 18.99 -19.17 2.58
C CYS A 406 17.90 -18.10 2.44
N PHE A 407 16.63 -18.52 2.34
CA PHE A 407 15.50 -17.61 2.30
C PHE A 407 15.35 -16.81 3.60
N GLY A 408 15.45 -17.48 4.75
CA GLY A 408 15.37 -16.87 6.07
C GLY A 408 16.47 -15.83 6.29
N LEU A 409 17.70 -16.14 5.86
CA LEU A 409 18.84 -15.24 5.93
C LEU A 409 18.62 -13.98 5.08
N ALA A 410 18.20 -14.14 3.82
CA ALA A 410 17.88 -13.01 2.94
C ALA A 410 16.79 -12.11 3.56
N LYS A 411 15.72 -12.73 4.09
CA LYS A 411 14.61 -12.01 4.73
C LYS A 411 15.04 -11.25 5.97
N LEU A 412 15.88 -11.84 6.82
CA LEU A 412 16.38 -11.20 8.04
C LEU A 412 17.16 -9.94 7.70
N VAL A 413 18.10 -10.04 6.78
CA VAL A 413 18.93 -8.92 6.32
C VAL A 413 18.10 -7.80 5.70
N THR A 414 17.04 -8.12 4.95
CA THR A 414 16.17 -7.09 4.37
C THR A 414 15.26 -6.37 5.37
N ARG A 415 15.03 -6.95 6.56
CA ARG A 415 14.18 -6.33 7.59
C ARG A 415 14.88 -5.20 8.35
N ASP A 416 16.20 -5.27 8.47
CA ASP A 416 16.98 -4.21 9.13
C ASP A 416 17.01 -2.90 8.30
N GLU A 417 16.47 -2.91 7.07
CA GLU A 417 16.46 -1.79 6.13
C GLU A 417 15.10 -1.10 5.99
N THR A 418 14.04 -1.53 6.70
CA THR A 418 12.83 -0.66 6.79
C THR A 418 13.28 0.68 7.35
N PRO A 419 13.02 1.80 6.66
CA PRO A 419 13.81 3.01 6.81
C PRO A 419 13.79 3.49 8.26
N ALA A 420 14.93 3.39 8.92
CA ALA A 420 15.30 4.40 9.87
C ALA A 420 15.28 5.72 9.09
N ARG A 421 14.32 6.57 9.47
CA ARG A 421 14.21 8.01 9.17
C ARG A 421 15.51 8.58 8.61
N GLU A 422 15.50 8.96 7.33
CA GLU A 422 16.56 9.80 6.78
C GLU A 422 16.35 11.23 7.29
N VAL A 423 17.20 11.57 8.26
CA VAL A 423 17.69 12.85 8.83
C VAL A 423 17.02 14.15 8.39
#